data_AF-M3TKN5-F1
#
_entry.id   AF-M3TKN5-F1
#
_cell.length_a   1.000
_cell.length_b   1.000
_cell.length_c   1.000
_cell.angle_alpha   90.00
_cell.angle_beta   90.00
_cell.angle_gamma   90.00
#
_symmetry.space_group_name_H-M   'P 1'
#
loop_
_entity.id
_entity.type
_entity.pdbx_description
1 polymer ?
#
loop_
_entity_poly.entity_id
_entity_poly.type
_entity_poly.pdbx_seq_one_letter_code
_entity_poly.pdbx_strand_id
1 'polypeptide(L)'
;MPNQTTSVPRAAGVVVAATGLAHLVVPRAFHAITASAFPKDTTTWTKRNGVTEAVVGTAIAIPATRKAGLVALGAYVAFLGSRIVLARR
;
A
#
# COMPACT_ATOMS: atom_id res chain seq x y z
N MET A 1 -21.34 -7.70 25.65
CA MET A 1 -20.19 -7.93 24.75
C MET A 1 -20.10 -6.73 23.81
N PRO A 2 -18.99 -5.99 23.71
CA PRO A 2 -18.93 -4.87 22.78
C PRO A 2 -19.07 -5.40 21.35
N ASN A 3 -20.08 -4.89 20.64
CA ASN A 3 -20.33 -5.19 19.25
C ASN A 3 -19.16 -4.64 18.43
N GLN A 4 -18.19 -5.49 18.11
CA GLN A 4 -17.01 -5.14 17.31
C GLN A 4 -17.40 -5.12 15.83
N THR A 5 -18.28 -4.19 15.43
CA THR A 5 -18.49 -3.91 14.02
C THR A 5 -17.20 -3.32 13.46
N THR A 6 -16.40 -4.13 12.78
CA THR A 6 -15.24 -3.68 12.00
C THR A 6 -15.73 -2.65 10.99
N SER A 7 -15.46 -1.38 11.26
CA SER A 7 -15.80 -0.31 10.32
C SER A 7 -15.05 -0.50 9.01
N VAL A 8 -15.67 -0.14 7.88
CA VAL A 8 -15.10 -0.27 6.54
C VAL A 8 -13.67 0.30 6.45
N PRO A 9 -13.35 1.49 7.00
CA PRO A 9 -11.98 2.00 6.97
C PRO A 9 -10.99 1.12 7.72
N ARG A 10 -11.41 0.51 8.83
CA ARG A 10 -10.54 -0.39 9.60
C ARG A 10 -10.23 -1.66 8.80
N ALA A 11 -11.26 -2.29 8.22
CA ALA A 11 -11.08 -3.47 7.39
C ALA A 11 -10.20 -3.17 6.17
N ALA A 12 -10.45 -2.06 5.47
CA ALA A 12 -9.63 -1.61 4.35
C ALA A 12 -8.18 -1.36 4.76
N GLY A 13 -7.93 -0.67 5.88
CA GLY A 13 -6.59 -0.43 6.40
C GLY A 13 -5.84 -1.73 6.71
N VAL A 14 -6.51 -2.71 7.32
CA VAL A 14 -5.92 -4.04 7.59
C VAL A 14 -5.57 -4.77 6.31
N VAL A 15 -6.45 -4.77 5.29
CA VAL A 15 -6.17 -5.39 3.99
C VAL A 15 -4.96 -4.75 3.32
N VAL A 16 -4.89 -3.41 3.28
CA VAL A 16 -3.75 -2.68 2.71
C VAL A 16 -2.47 -3.01 3.47
N ALA A 17 -2.52 -3.05 4.80
CA ALA A 17 -1.35 -3.38 5.62
C ALA A 17 -0.86 -4.82 5.36
N ALA A 18 -1.78 -5.77 5.29
CA ALA A 18 -1.47 -7.18 5.00
C ALA A 18 -0.87 -7.34 3.59
N THR A 19 -1.40 -6.66 2.58
CA THR A 19 -0.82 -6.62 1.23
C THR A 19 0.59 -6.06 1.25
N GLY A 20 0.82 -4.99 2.01
CA GLY A 20 2.16 -4.41 2.19
C GLY A 20 3.15 -5.39 2.80
N LEU A 21 2.73 -6.19 3.80
CA LEU A 21 3.54 -7.26 4.36
C LEU A 21 3.79 -8.40 3.35
N ALA A 22 2.78 -8.76 2.55
CA ALA A 22 2.93 -9.78 1.51
C ALA A 22 3.99 -9.39 0.46
N HIS A 23 4.08 -8.10 0.10
CA HIS A 23 5.15 -7.58 -0.74
C HIS A 23 6.56 -7.80 -0.15
N LEU A 24 6.71 -7.79 1.18
CA LEU A 24 7.99 -8.04 1.84
C LEU A 24 8.36 -9.52 1.88
N VAL A 25 7.36 -10.38 2.12
CA VAL A 25 7.55 -11.84 2.26
C VAL A 25 7.74 -12.49 0.90
N VAL A 26 6.90 -12.18 -0.09
CA VAL A 26 6.91 -12.81 -1.42
C VAL A 26 6.93 -11.75 -2.53
N PRO A 27 7.97 -10.90 -2.63
CA PRO A 27 8.01 -9.80 -3.60
C PRO A 27 7.86 -10.27 -5.06
N ARG A 28 8.33 -11.49 -5.38
CA ARG A 28 8.25 -12.05 -6.73
C ARG A 28 6.81 -12.27 -7.21
N ALA A 29 5.86 -12.53 -6.31
CA ALA A 29 4.45 -12.72 -6.67
C ALA A 29 3.83 -11.45 -7.28
N PHE A 30 4.40 -10.28 -6.99
CA PHE A 30 3.90 -8.98 -7.42
C PHE A 30 4.72 -8.38 -8.56
N HIS A 31 5.66 -9.14 -9.11
CA HIS A 31 6.62 -8.65 -10.10
C HIS A 31 5.93 -8.10 -11.35
N ALA A 32 4.96 -8.82 -11.91
CA ALA A 32 4.25 -8.42 -13.12
C ALA A 32 3.54 -7.05 -12.94
N ILE A 33 2.88 -6.85 -11.79
CA ILE A 33 2.17 -5.62 -11.48
C ILE A 33 3.18 -4.48 -11.25
N THR A 34 4.20 -4.72 -10.43
CA THR A 34 5.19 -3.70 -10.06
C THR A 34 6.02 -3.25 -11.27
N ALA A 35 6.37 -4.17 -12.17
CA ALA A 35 7.19 -3.89 -13.35
C ALA A 35 6.52 -2.88 -14.30
N SER A 36 5.20 -2.79 -14.31
CA SER A 36 4.47 -1.81 -15.13
C SER A 36 4.75 -0.35 -14.75
N ALA A 37 5.10 -0.09 -13.48
CA ALA A 37 5.43 1.23 -12.94
C ALA A 37 6.92 1.40 -12.63
N PHE A 38 7.61 0.28 -12.39
CA PHE A 38 9.02 0.22 -12.00
C PHE A 38 9.72 -0.92 -12.76
N PRO A 39 10.01 -0.76 -14.05
CA PRO A 39 10.64 -1.81 -14.86
C PRO A 39 12.12 -2.06 -14.50
N LYS A 40 12.74 -1.11 -13.80
CA LYS A 40 14.10 -1.22 -13.25
C LYS A 40 14.02 -1.39 -11.74
N ASP A 41 14.83 -2.27 -11.18
CA ASP A 41 14.87 -2.61 -9.75
C ASP A 41 13.51 -3.05 -9.18
N THR A 42 12.71 -3.78 -9.98
CA THR A 42 11.32 -4.17 -9.65
C THR A 42 11.19 -4.76 -8.26
N THR A 43 12.04 -5.73 -7.90
CA THR A 43 11.99 -6.39 -6.57
C THR A 43 12.24 -5.41 -5.42
N THR A 44 13.17 -4.47 -5.60
CA THR A 44 13.46 -3.43 -4.61
C THR A 44 12.27 -2.48 -4.46
N TRP A 45 11.68 -2.07 -5.58
CA TRP A 45 10.47 -1.24 -5.57
C TRP A 45 9.26 -1.96 -4.98
N THR A 46 9.08 -3.25 -5.23
CA THR A 46 8.03 -4.06 -4.58
C THR A 46 8.17 -4.00 -3.07
N LYS A 47 9.39 -4.17 -2.52
CA LYS A 47 9.61 -4.07 -1.07
C LYS A 47 9.36 -2.66 -0.53
N ARG A 48 9.79 -1.61 -1.22
CA ARG A 48 9.56 -0.20 -0.82
C ARG A 48 8.08 0.14 -0.79
N ASN A 49 7.35 -0.29 -1.81
CA ASN A 49 5.89 -0.18 -1.89
C ASN A 49 5.24 -0.96 -0.74
N GLY A 50 5.73 -2.17 -0.46
CA GLY A 50 5.30 -2.99 0.67
C GLY A 50 5.41 -2.30 2.03
N VAL A 51 6.56 -1.70 2.34
CA VAL A 51 6.75 -0.91 3.57
C VAL A 51 5.75 0.25 3.62
N THR A 52 5.59 0.96 2.52
CA THR A 52 4.69 2.13 2.44
C THR A 52 3.24 1.72 2.69
N GLU A 53 2.77 0.65 2.05
CA GLU A 53 1.42 0.11 2.24
C GLU A 53 1.20 -0.44 3.65
N ALA A 54 2.19 -1.11 4.24
CA ALA A 54 2.13 -1.57 5.62
C ALA A 54 1.91 -0.41 6.60
N VAL A 55 2.67 0.68 6.45
CA VAL A 55 2.54 1.88 7.30
C VAL A 55 1.22 2.59 7.05
N VAL A 56 0.86 2.85 5.78
CA VAL A 56 -0.37 3.56 5.41
C VAL A 56 -1.61 2.79 5.84
N GLY A 57 -1.67 1.48 5.57
CA GLY A 57 -2.78 0.61 5.96
C GLY A 57 -2.95 0.56 7.48
N THR A 58 -1.85 0.43 8.23
CA THR A 58 -1.86 0.48 9.69
C THR A 58 -2.37 1.82 10.21
N ALA A 59 -1.91 2.93 9.62
CA ALA A 59 -2.35 4.27 9.97
C ALA A 59 -3.86 4.47 9.72
N ILE A 60 -4.44 3.89 8.67
CA ILE A 60 -5.88 3.93 8.38
C ILE A 60 -6.67 3.05 9.38
N ALA A 61 -6.12 1.89 9.73
CA ALA A 61 -6.77 0.93 10.62
C ALA A 61 -6.93 1.47 12.05
N ILE A 62 -5.98 2.29 12.51
CA ILE A 62 -5.99 2.94 13.82
C ILE A 62 -6.80 4.25 13.76
N PRO A 63 -7.91 4.39 14.53
CA PRO A 63 -8.76 5.59 14.47
C PRO A 63 -8.01 6.91 14.71
N ALA A 64 -7.02 6.91 15.62
CA ALA A 64 -6.24 8.09 15.99
C ALA A 64 -5.40 8.65 14.82
N THR A 65 -4.95 7.80 13.90
CA THR A 65 -4.09 8.17 12.76
C THR A 65 -4.81 8.16 11.42
N ARG A 66 -6.10 7.78 11.39
CA ARG A 66 -6.82 7.48 10.15
C ARG A 66 -6.82 8.62 9.14
N LYS A 67 -7.02 9.86 9.60
CA LYS A 67 -7.02 11.03 8.71
C LYS A 67 -5.67 11.19 8.02
N ALA A 68 -4.57 11.09 8.77
CA ALA A 68 -3.22 11.13 8.22
C ALA A 68 -2.96 9.95 7.27
N GLY A 69 -3.43 8.75 7.64
CA GLY A 69 -3.33 7.56 6.78
C GLY A 69 -4.05 7.72 5.43
N LEU A 70 -5.25 8.32 5.42
CA LEU A 70 -6.00 8.59 4.18
C LEU A 70 -5.31 9.64 3.30
N VAL A 71 -4.75 10.70 3.90
CA VAL A 71 -3.94 11.70 3.17
C VAL A 71 -2.70 11.05 2.57
N ALA A 72 -1.98 10.23 3.35
CA ALA A 72 -0.81 9.50 2.88
C ALA A 72 -1.16 8.51 1.76
N LEU A 73 -2.31 7.84 1.84
CA LEU A 73 -2.81 6.98 0.76
C LEU A 73 -3.04 7.77 -0.53
N GLY A 74 -3.67 8.94 -0.45
CA GLY A 74 -3.85 9.82 -1.60
C GLY A 74 -2.52 10.22 -2.25
N ALA A 75 -1.56 10.65 -1.44
CA ALA A 75 -0.21 11.00 -1.92
C ALA A 75 0.51 9.81 -2.56
N TYR A 76 0.42 8.62 -1.96
CA TYR A 76 1.03 7.40 -2.49
C TYR A 76 0.40 6.96 -3.82
N VAL A 77 -0.93 7.01 -3.95
CA VAL A 77 -1.62 6.72 -5.22
C VAL A 77 -1.21 7.71 -6.31
N ALA A 78 -1.11 9.01 -5.99
CA ALA A 78 -0.63 10.01 -6.94
C ALA A 78 0.83 9.73 -7.39
N PHE A 79 1.70 9.35 -6.46
CA PHE A 79 3.06 8.93 -6.77
C PHE A 79 3.08 7.70 -7.70
N LEU A 80 2.34 6.64 -7.40
CA LEU A 80 2.26 5.44 -8.26
C LEU A 80 1.74 5.78 -9.66
N GLY A 81 0.69 6.60 -9.75
CA GLY A 81 0.15 7.09 -11.02
C GLY A 81 1.21 7.82 -11.85
N SER A 82 1.98 8.71 -11.23
CA SER A 82 3.08 9.42 -11.90
C SER A 82 4.15 8.46 -12.46
N ARG A 83 4.47 7.39 -11.71
CA ARG A 83 5.45 6.37 -12.11
C ARG A 83 4.98 5.56 -13.31
N ILE A 84 3.70 5.19 -13.35
CA ILE A 84 3.10 4.50 -14.51
C ILE A 84 3.15 5.40 -15.75
N VAL A 85 2.83 6.69 -15.63
CA VAL A 85 2.88 7.63 -16.76
C VAL A 85 4.31 7.78 -17.27
N LEU A 86 5.28 7.90 -16.36
CA LEU A 86 6.70 8.03 -16.72
C LEU A 86 7.28 6.74 -17.32
N ALA A 87 6.85 5.57 -16.86
CA ALA A 87 7.33 4.29 -17.38
C ALA A 87 6.83 3.97 -18.80
N ARG A 88 5.81 4.69 -19.29
CA ARG A 88 5.25 4.56 -20.64
C ARG A 88 5.86 5.54 -21.66
N ARG A 89 6.76 6.43 -21.24
CA ARG A 89 7.50 7.37 -22.09
C ARG A 89 8.87 6.80 -22.45
#